data_AF-A0A3P7J4G4-F1
#
_entry.id   AF-A0A3P7J4G4-F1
#
_cell.length_a   1.000
_cell.length_b   1.000
_cell.length_c   1.000
_cell.angle_alpha   90.00
_cell.angle_beta   90.00
_cell.angle_gamma   90.00
#
_symmetry.space_group_name_H-M   'P 1'
#
loop_
_entity.id
_entity.type
_entity.pdbx_description
1 polymer ?
#
loop_
_entity_poly.entity_id
_entity_poly.type
_entity_poly.pdbx_seq_one_letter_code
_entity_poly.pdbx_strand_id
1 'polypeptide(L)'
;MSFLKGSPPASLVSRSTNNQLSDHTREQEALAALAAAKDSRRHGNVRKAKAIIEHALALAPNHPDVLTEYGLFHEVLENDVLEADLCYAKALAFDPNHSEALVWVLCYFY
;
A
#
# COMPACT_ATOMS: atom_id res chain seq x y z
N MET A 1 18.53 18.95 -52.34
CA MET A 1 19.46 18.34 -51.37
C MET A 1 18.94 18.59 -49.96
N SER A 2 18.55 17.49 -49.32
CA SER A 2 18.60 17.21 -47.87
C SER A 2 17.98 18.21 -46.88
N PHE A 3 16.73 17.92 -46.52
CA PHE A 3 16.16 18.23 -45.21
C PHE A 3 16.93 17.48 -44.11
N LEU A 4 17.44 18.18 -43.09
CA LEU A 4 17.80 17.55 -41.82
C LEU A 4 16.88 18.10 -40.72
N LYS A 5 15.91 17.24 -40.38
CA LYS A 5 15.03 17.31 -39.21
C LYS A 5 15.87 17.55 -37.95
N GLY A 6 15.49 18.56 -37.18
CA GLY A 6 15.85 18.64 -35.76
C GLY A 6 15.26 17.43 -35.03
N SER A 7 16.12 16.62 -34.42
CA SER A 7 15.73 15.54 -33.51
C SER A 7 15.13 16.13 -32.22
N PRO A 8 14.00 15.63 -31.72
CA PRO A 8 13.49 16.04 -30.41
C PRO A 8 14.35 15.44 -29.28
N PRO A 9 14.46 16.11 -28.12
CA PRO A 9 15.33 15.68 -27.02
C PRO A 9 14.81 14.39 -26.36
N ALA A 10 15.62 13.33 -26.42
CA ALA A 10 15.35 11.99 -25.90
C ALA A 10 15.49 11.84 -24.37
N SER A 11 15.20 12.87 -23.58
CA SER A 11 15.50 12.87 -22.12
C SER A 11 14.28 12.85 -21.18
N LEU A 12 13.06 12.94 -21.71
CA LEU A 12 11.85 12.96 -20.89
C LEU A 12 11.19 11.58 -20.72
N VAL A 13 11.40 10.64 -21.64
CA VAL A 13 10.79 9.30 -21.58
C VAL A 13 11.47 8.41 -20.53
N SER A 14 12.78 8.58 -20.31
CA SER A 14 13.57 7.70 -19.45
C SER A 14 13.37 7.95 -17.95
N ARG A 15 12.99 9.17 -17.54
CA ARG A 15 12.74 9.47 -16.11
C ARG A 15 11.38 8.97 -15.64
N SER A 16 10.35 9.11 -16.46
CA SER A 16 9.00 8.67 -16.10
C SER A 16 8.86 7.15 -16.06
N THR A 17 9.52 6.42 -16.96
CA THR A 17 9.52 4.95 -16.92
C THR A 17 10.36 4.38 -15.78
N ASN A 18 11.53 4.96 -15.48
CA ASN A 18 12.35 4.49 -14.36
C ASN A 18 11.67 4.68 -13.00
N ASN A 19 10.91 5.76 -12.80
CA ASN A 19 10.20 5.98 -11.54
C ASN A 19 9.00 5.02 -11.40
N GLN A 20 8.21 4.83 -12.46
CA GLN A 20 7.08 3.89 -12.43
C GLN A 20 7.54 2.43 -12.24
N LEU A 21 8.64 2.03 -12.88
CA LEU A 21 9.22 0.70 -12.68
C LEU A 21 9.72 0.51 -11.24
N SER A 22 10.34 1.53 -10.64
CA SER A 22 10.76 1.46 -9.24
C SER A 22 9.60 1.47 -8.25
N ASP A 23 8.53 2.22 -8.54
CA ASP A 23 7.35 2.33 -7.68
C ASP A 23 6.57 1.02 -7.70
N HIS A 24 6.37 0.41 -8.88
CA HIS A 24 5.77 -0.92 -8.98
C HIS A 24 6.60 -2.03 -8.30
N THR A 25 7.93 -1.92 -8.35
CA THR A 25 8.80 -2.89 -7.65
C THR A 25 8.67 -2.76 -6.14
N ARG A 26 8.62 -1.53 -5.61
CA ARG A 26 8.40 -1.25 -4.18
C ARG A 26 7.02 -1.68 -3.72
N GLU A 27 6.01 -1.45 -4.54
CA GLU A 27 4.64 -1.91 -4.32
C GLU A 27 4.59 -3.44 -4.24
N GLN A 28 5.24 -4.14 -5.17
CA GLN A 28 5.32 -5.60 -5.14
C GLN A 28 6.07 -6.12 -3.91
N GLU A 29 7.11 -5.42 -3.47
CA GLU A 29 7.83 -5.73 -2.23
C GLU A 29 6.96 -5.48 -0.97
N ALA A 30 6.18 -4.40 -0.96
CA ALA A 30 5.23 -4.11 0.11
C ALA A 30 4.16 -5.21 0.22
N LEU A 31 3.64 -5.69 -0.90
CA LEU A 31 2.68 -6.80 -0.94
C LEU A 31 3.30 -8.12 -0.42
N ALA A 32 4.56 -8.39 -0.78
CA ALA A 32 5.28 -9.56 -0.25
C ALA A 32 5.50 -9.44 1.27
N ALA A 33 5.84 -8.23 1.76
CA ALA A 33 5.92 -7.95 3.18
C ALA A 33 4.57 -8.15 3.88
N LEU A 34 3.45 -7.68 3.30
CA LEU A 34 2.12 -7.93 3.86
C LEU A 34 1.81 -9.42 4.01
N ALA A 35 2.12 -10.24 3.00
CA ALA A 35 1.93 -11.68 3.11
C ALA A 35 2.72 -12.27 4.31
N ALA A 36 3.97 -11.85 4.48
CA ALA A 36 4.80 -12.25 5.61
C ALA A 36 4.27 -11.73 6.97
N ALA A 37 3.64 -10.55 6.99
CA ALA A 37 2.99 -10.01 8.18
C ALA A 37 1.76 -10.82 8.56
N LYS A 38 0.87 -11.12 7.60
CA LYS A 38 -0.32 -11.95 7.79
C LYS A 38 0.07 -13.34 8.32
N ASP A 39 1.12 -13.94 7.76
CA ASP A 39 1.64 -15.20 8.27
C ASP A 39 2.22 -15.07 9.68
N SER A 40 3.00 -14.03 9.96
CA SER A 40 3.53 -13.80 11.31
C SER A 40 2.41 -13.63 12.34
N ARG A 41 1.33 -12.93 11.99
CA ARG A 41 0.11 -12.78 12.81
C ARG A 41 -0.57 -14.12 13.06
N ARG A 42 -0.73 -14.96 12.03
CA ARG A 42 -1.29 -16.32 12.17
C ARG A 42 -0.48 -17.22 13.10
N HIS A 43 0.84 -17.02 13.15
CA HIS A 43 1.73 -17.73 14.08
C HIS A 43 1.78 -17.10 15.49
N GLY A 44 0.94 -16.11 15.79
CA GLY A 44 0.90 -15.40 17.07
C GLY A 44 2.04 -14.39 17.27
N ASN A 45 2.89 -14.18 16.27
CA ASN A 45 4.04 -13.26 16.33
C ASN A 45 3.61 -11.83 15.97
N VAL A 46 2.76 -11.26 16.80
CA VAL A 46 2.17 -9.93 16.61
C VAL A 46 3.22 -8.82 16.45
N ARG A 47 4.23 -8.78 17.31
CA ARG A 47 5.28 -7.75 17.26
C ARG A 47 6.04 -7.76 15.94
N LYS A 48 6.30 -8.96 15.41
CA LYS A 48 6.96 -9.14 14.12
C LYS A 48 6.05 -8.71 12.98
N ALA A 49 4.77 -9.07 13.03
CA ALA A 49 3.79 -8.62 12.05
C ALA A 49 3.73 -7.09 11.97
N LYS A 50 3.70 -6.39 13.12
CA LYS A 50 3.72 -4.92 13.17
C LYS A 50 4.90 -4.32 12.41
N ALA A 51 6.11 -4.77 12.75
CA ALA A 51 7.33 -4.27 12.13
C ALA A 51 7.36 -4.50 10.61
N ILE A 52 6.78 -5.61 10.15
CA ILE A 52 6.69 -5.91 8.72
C ILE A 52 5.64 -5.01 8.04
N ILE A 53 4.49 -4.75 8.67
CA ILE A 53 3.47 -3.84 8.12
C ILE A 53 4.01 -2.41 8.04
N GLU A 54 4.71 -1.93 9.07
CA GLU A 54 5.36 -0.61 9.07
C GLU A 54 6.39 -0.50 7.93
N HIS A 55 7.11 -1.59 7.64
CA HIS A 55 8.03 -1.65 6.51
C HIS A 55 7.28 -1.60 5.16
N ALA A 56 6.19 -2.35 5.00
CA ALA A 56 5.34 -2.31 3.82
C ALA A 56 4.77 -0.90 3.60
N LEU A 57 4.39 -0.20 4.67
CA LEU A 57 3.87 1.16 4.64
C LEU A 57 4.95 2.18 4.25
N ALA A 58 6.20 1.97 4.65
CA ALA A 58 7.33 2.80 4.20
C ALA A 58 7.62 2.63 2.69
N LEU A 59 7.38 1.44 2.14
CA LEU A 59 7.55 1.14 0.72
C LEU A 59 6.38 1.68 -0.12
N ALA A 60 5.15 1.50 0.37
CA ALA A 60 3.92 1.86 -0.34
C ALA A 60 2.90 2.49 0.63
N PRO A 61 3.08 3.77 1.01
CA PRO A 61 2.24 4.44 2.01
C PRO A 61 0.80 4.70 1.57
N ASN A 62 0.56 4.65 0.24
CA ASN A 62 -0.74 4.96 -0.37
C ASN A 62 -1.45 3.70 -0.86
N HIS A 63 -0.94 2.50 -0.56
CA HIS A 63 -1.54 1.27 -1.05
C HIS A 63 -2.72 0.85 -0.16
N PRO A 64 -3.92 0.62 -0.73
CA PRO A 64 -5.12 0.29 0.05
C PRO A 64 -4.92 -0.96 0.92
N ASP A 65 -4.39 -2.07 0.37
CA ASP A 65 -4.17 -3.31 1.14
C ASP A 65 -3.24 -3.09 2.35
N VAL A 66 -2.22 -2.24 2.23
CA VAL A 66 -1.26 -1.97 3.32
C VAL A 66 -1.94 -1.15 4.42
N LEU A 67 -2.69 -0.13 4.04
CA LEU A 67 -3.47 0.69 4.96
C LEU A 67 -4.53 -0.16 5.68
N THR A 68 -5.23 -1.04 4.97
CA THR A 68 -6.23 -1.93 5.55
C THR A 68 -5.61 -2.89 6.57
N GLU A 69 -4.48 -3.54 6.26
CA GLU A 69 -3.81 -4.42 7.23
C GLU A 69 -3.25 -3.67 8.45
N TYR A 70 -2.79 -2.42 8.27
CA TYR A 70 -2.36 -1.58 9.39
C TYR A 70 -3.54 -1.19 10.29
N GLY A 71 -4.67 -0.79 9.71
CA GLY A 71 -5.89 -0.51 10.47
C GLY A 71 -6.37 -1.72 11.27
N LEU A 72 -6.39 -2.89 10.62
CA LEU A 72 -6.76 -4.14 11.28
C LEU A 72 -5.83 -4.48 12.45
N PHE A 73 -4.54 -4.20 12.30
CA PHE A 73 -3.58 -4.39 13.38
C PHE A 73 -3.95 -3.53 14.60
N HIS A 74 -4.23 -2.24 14.40
CA HIS A 74 -4.63 -1.32 15.47
C HIS A 74 -5.94 -1.74 16.14
N GLU A 75 -6.92 -2.16 15.35
CA GLU A 75 -8.21 -2.64 15.84
C GLU A 75 -8.08 -3.91 16.70
N VAL A 76 -7.40 -4.94 16.18
CA VAL A 76 -7.35 -6.26 16.82
C VAL A 76 -6.40 -6.30 18.02
N LEU A 77 -5.32 -5.52 17.98
CA LEU A 77 -4.20 -5.69 18.93
C LEU A 77 -4.01 -4.51 19.86
N GLU A 78 -4.33 -3.30 19.40
CA GLU A 78 -4.24 -2.09 20.21
C GLU A 78 -5.62 -1.63 20.70
N ASN A 79 -6.70 -2.25 20.18
CA ASN A 79 -8.09 -1.85 20.42
C ASN A 79 -8.30 -0.36 20.13
N ASP A 80 -7.54 0.17 19.17
CA ASP A 80 -7.59 1.55 18.72
C ASP A 80 -8.41 1.62 17.43
N VAL A 81 -9.72 1.70 17.62
CA VAL A 81 -10.70 1.77 16.54
C VAL A 81 -10.58 3.08 15.76
N LEU A 82 -10.15 4.17 16.40
CA LEU A 82 -10.03 5.47 15.74
C LEU A 82 -8.93 5.47 14.69
N GLU A 83 -7.76 4.92 15.03
CA GLU A 83 -6.65 4.82 14.08
C GLU A 83 -6.98 3.82 12.96
N ALA A 84 -7.69 2.74 13.29
CA ALA A 84 -8.19 1.77 12.30
C ALA A 84 -9.15 2.43 11.30
N ASP A 85 -10.15 3.17 11.77
CA ASP A 85 -11.11 3.91 10.94
C ASP A 85 -10.41 4.90 10.00
N LEU A 86 -9.41 5.63 10.52
CA LEU A 86 -8.62 6.55 9.72
C LEU A 86 -7.88 5.81 8.59
N CYS A 87 -7.35 4.63 8.87
CA CYS A 87 -6.66 3.80 7.88
C CYS A 87 -7.61 3.26 6.81
N TYR A 88 -8.78 2.74 7.20
CA TYR A 88 -9.79 2.26 6.25
C TYR A 88 -10.34 3.40 5.39
N ALA A 89 -10.59 4.58 5.97
CA ALA A 89 -11.01 5.76 5.23
C ALA A 89 -9.96 6.21 4.20
N LYS A 90 -8.67 6.17 4.57
CA LYS A 90 -7.57 6.44 3.62
C LYS A 90 -7.53 5.40 2.51
N ALA A 91 -7.67 4.11 2.82
CA ALA A 91 -7.69 3.05 1.82
C ALA A 91 -8.81 3.27 0.79
N LEU A 92 -10.02 3.61 1.24
CA LEU A 92 -11.17 3.92 0.38
C LEU A 92 -11.00 5.23 -0.41
N ALA A 93 -10.25 6.20 0.13
CA ALA A 93 -9.95 7.42 -0.61
C ALA A 93 -9.02 7.16 -1.81
N PHE A 94 -8.13 6.16 -1.72
CA PHE A 94 -7.27 5.75 -2.83
C PHE A 94 -7.96 4.75 -3.77
N ASP A 95 -8.64 3.75 -3.22
CA ASP A 95 -9.44 2.80 -3.98
C ASP A 95 -10.85 2.66 -3.37
N PRO A 96 -11.85 3.38 -3.92
CA PRO A 96 -13.22 3.34 -3.43
C PRO A 96 -13.89 1.96 -3.53
N ASN A 97 -13.36 1.08 -4.38
CA ASN A 97 -13.88 -0.27 -4.59
C ASN A 97 -13.08 -1.33 -3.84
N HIS A 98 -12.19 -0.93 -2.91
CA HIS A 98 -11.39 -1.86 -2.15
C HIS A 98 -12.29 -2.69 -1.22
N SER A 99 -12.50 -3.95 -1.60
CA SER A 99 -13.45 -4.85 -0.96
C SER A 99 -13.16 -5.08 0.52
N GLU A 100 -11.89 -5.17 0.91
CA GLU A 100 -11.49 -5.44 2.29
C GLU A 100 -11.82 -4.24 3.19
N ALA A 101 -11.43 -3.00 2.81
CA ALA A 101 -11.82 -1.80 3.57
C ALA A 101 -13.34 -1.57 3.60
N LEU A 102 -14.07 -1.90 2.52
CA LEU A 102 -15.52 -1.83 2.52
C LEU A 102 -16.13 -2.80 3.53
N VAL A 103 -15.64 -4.03 3.63
CA VAL A 103 -16.11 -5.00 4.62
C VAL A 103 -15.92 -4.46 6.04
N TRP A 104 -14.74 -3.91 6.35
CA TRP A 104 -14.47 -3.34 7.67
C TRP A 104 -15.43 -2.19 8.01
N VAL A 105 -15.54 -1.19 7.13
CA VAL A 105 -16.44 -0.05 7.36
C VAL A 105 -17.90 -0.51 7.47
N LEU A 106 -18.35 -1.45 6.65
CA LEU A 106 -19.71 -1.98 6.71
C LEU A 106 -19.98 -2.78 8.01
N CYS A 107 -18.98 -3.48 8.55
CA CYS A 107 -19.09 -4.18 9.83
C CYS A 107 -19.32 -3.22 11.01
N TYR A 108 -18.88 -1.96 10.93
CA TYR A 108 -19.11 -0.96 11.97
C TYR A 108 -20.47 -0.28 11.91
N PHE A 109 -21.18 -0.36 10.78
CA PHE A 109 -22.48 0.30 10.58
C PHE A 109 -23.70 -0.63 10.76
N TYR A 110 -23.50 -1.91 11.10
CA TYR A 110 -24.55 -2.92 11.31
C TYR A 110 -24.48 -3.56 12.69
#